data_AF-A0A6M3X2W2-F1
#
_entry.id   AF-A0A6M3X2W2-F1
#
_cell.length_a   1.000
_cell.length_b   1.000
_cell.length_c   1.000
_cell.angle_alpha   90.00
_cell.angle_beta   90.00
_cell.angle_gamma   90.00
#
_symmetry.space_group_name_H-M   'P 1'
#
loop_
_entity.id
_entity.type
_entity.pdbx_description
1 polymer ?
#
loop_
_entity_poly.entity_id
_entity_poly.type
_entity_poly.pdbx_seq_one_letter_code
_entity_poly.pdbx_strand_id
1 'polypeptide(L)'
;ITIGVWGSRRRKIRAAHQFFPYTSLGSVLMLLAIPSILSQTGTTDSQILSTTESSERRQISPWIAPPAPFPVKVPMVPVHIWSPEAHVEAPTAGSVISAGIPSKLGTYGFSRFSIPMSPEATLRPTPFIYTLSAIAILYTPPTTLRQIDPKKIIAHSPVAHTNPVTIGMFS
;
A
#
# COMPACT_ATOMS: atom_id res chain seq x y z
N ILE A 1 -1.52 0.60 18.57
CA ILE A 1 -2.09 1.03 19.87
C ILE A 1 -3.61 0.92 19.89
N THR A 2 -4.33 1.59 18.97
CA THR A 2 -5.80 1.57 18.89
C THR A 2 -6.40 0.16 18.80
N ILE A 3 -5.89 -0.71 17.91
CA ILE A 3 -6.38 -2.09 17.77
C ILE A 3 -6.12 -2.91 19.06
N GLY A 4 -4.88 -2.92 19.55
CA GLY A 4 -4.48 -3.77 20.68
C GLY A 4 -5.16 -3.41 22.01
N VAL A 5 -5.30 -2.11 22.31
CA VAL A 5 -5.88 -1.64 23.58
C VAL A 5 -7.41 -1.63 23.48
N TRP A 6 -7.95 -0.95 22.47
CA TRP A 6 -9.37 -0.62 22.37
C TRP A 6 -10.18 -1.58 21.48
N GLY A 7 -9.55 -2.59 20.87
CA GLY A 7 -10.26 -3.65 20.16
C GLY A 7 -11.20 -4.42 21.10
N SER A 8 -12.38 -4.79 20.60
CA SER A 8 -13.41 -5.48 21.40
C SER A 8 -13.27 -7.01 21.41
N ARG A 9 -12.49 -7.55 20.48
CA ARG A 9 -12.40 -8.99 20.21
C ARG A 9 -11.12 -9.61 20.77
N ARG A 10 -11.15 -10.92 21.05
CA ARG A 10 -10.04 -11.66 21.65
C ARG A 10 -8.77 -11.69 20.79
N ARG A 11 -8.89 -11.57 19.45
CA ARG A 11 -7.76 -11.66 18.53
C ARG A 11 -7.05 -10.31 18.29
N LYS A 12 -7.49 -9.23 18.94
CA LYS A 12 -6.95 -7.87 18.77
C LYS A 12 -5.44 -7.74 18.96
N ILE A 13 -4.87 -8.51 19.89
CA ILE A 13 -3.42 -8.50 20.16
C ILE A 13 -2.66 -9.08 18.96
N ARG A 14 -3.12 -10.23 18.44
CA ARG A 14 -2.55 -10.84 17.24
C ARG A 14 -2.69 -9.91 16.02
N ALA A 15 -3.86 -9.33 15.81
CA ALA A 15 -4.07 -8.39 14.70
C ALA A 15 -3.19 -7.14 14.81
N ALA A 16 -2.93 -6.64 16.02
CA ALA A 16 -2.00 -5.53 16.22
C ALA A 16 -0.55 -5.93 15.90
N HIS A 17 -0.12 -7.12 16.33
CA HIS A 17 1.21 -7.67 16.01
C HIS A 17 1.38 -8.03 14.53
N GLN A 18 0.31 -8.29 13.80
CA GLN A 18 0.36 -8.47 12.35
C GLN A 18 0.33 -7.12 11.63
N PHE A 19 -0.53 -6.19 12.03
CA PHE A 19 -0.63 -4.87 11.40
C PHE A 19 0.69 -4.10 11.44
N PHE A 20 1.38 -4.10 12.59
CA PHE A 20 2.59 -3.31 12.80
C PHE A 20 3.73 -3.66 11.82
N PRO A 21 4.26 -4.90 11.77
CA PRO A 21 5.40 -5.22 10.91
C PRO A 21 5.10 -5.07 9.43
N TYR A 22 3.87 -5.38 9.00
CA TYR A 22 3.47 -5.17 7.59
C TYR A 22 3.55 -3.68 7.25
N THR A 23 2.90 -2.81 8.02
CA THR A 23 2.85 -1.38 7.71
C THR A 23 4.17 -0.64 8.00
N SER A 24 4.94 -1.09 9.00
CA SER A 24 6.22 -0.48 9.36
C SER A 24 7.29 -0.82 8.34
N LEU A 25 7.36 -2.07 7.85
CA LEU A 25 8.34 -2.47 6.85
C LEU A 25 8.20 -1.61 5.59
N GLY A 26 6.96 -1.40 5.14
CA GLY A 26 6.70 -0.52 4.01
C GLY A 26 7.14 0.93 4.28
N SER A 27 6.87 1.44 5.48
CA SER A 27 7.23 2.82 5.82
C SER A 27 8.75 3.01 5.92
N VAL A 28 9.50 2.01 6.41
CA VAL A 28 10.97 2.05 6.49
C VAL A 28 11.60 2.05 5.09
N LEU A 29 11.12 1.22 4.17
CA LEU A 29 11.63 1.21 2.79
C LEU A 29 11.41 2.55 2.09
N MET A 30 10.24 3.17 2.30
CA MET A 30 9.96 4.51 1.78
C MET A 30 10.84 5.58 2.45
N LEU A 31 11.11 5.46 3.75
CA LEU A 31 12.01 6.36 4.46
C LEU A 31 13.45 6.30 3.91
N LEU A 32 13.95 5.10 3.60
CA LEU A 32 15.29 4.91 3.00
C LEU A 32 15.40 5.46 1.57
N ALA A 33 14.28 5.59 0.86
CA ALA A 33 14.26 6.23 -0.46
C ALA A 33 14.52 7.75 -0.39
N ILE A 34 14.09 8.43 0.69
CA ILE A 34 14.17 9.90 0.79
C ILE A 34 15.62 10.42 0.76
N PRO A 35 16.58 9.90 1.56
CA PRO A 35 17.98 10.31 1.47
C PRO A 35 18.60 10.02 0.10
N SER A 36 18.19 8.91 -0.54
CA SER A 36 18.68 8.55 -1.87
C SER A 36 18.23 9.55 -2.93
N ILE A 37 16.98 10.01 -2.85
CA ILE A 37 16.45 11.10 -3.69
C ILE A 37 17.22 12.39 -3.40
N LEU A 38 17.32 12.78 -2.12
CA LEU A 38 18.01 14.01 -1.71
C LEU A 38 19.47 14.07 -2.18
N SER A 39 20.19 12.95 -2.14
CA SER A 39 21.58 12.87 -2.61
C SER A 39 21.74 13.09 -4.12
N GLN A 40 20.68 12.82 -4.91
CA GLN A 40 20.70 12.90 -6.36
C GLN A 40 20.15 14.24 -6.88
N THR A 41 19.10 14.76 -6.25
CA THR A 41 18.39 15.96 -6.69
C THR A 41 18.72 17.20 -5.87
N GLY A 42 19.31 17.05 -4.68
CA GLY A 42 19.60 18.14 -3.75
C GLY A 42 18.36 18.73 -3.07
N THR A 43 17.17 18.19 -3.31
CA THR A 43 15.90 18.69 -2.74
C THR A 43 14.91 17.56 -2.47
N THR A 44 14.06 17.75 -1.47
CA THR A 44 12.90 16.89 -1.16
C THR A 44 11.56 17.53 -1.54
N ASP A 45 11.58 18.72 -2.17
CA ASP A 45 10.36 19.39 -2.59
C ASP A 45 9.67 18.63 -3.73
N SER A 46 8.46 18.14 -3.49
CA SER A 46 7.69 17.38 -4.47
C SER A 46 7.40 18.13 -5.76
N GLN A 47 7.29 19.47 -5.72
CA GLN A 47 7.02 20.27 -6.92
C GLN A 47 8.27 20.31 -7.82
N ILE A 48 9.43 20.55 -7.22
CA ILE A 48 10.71 20.58 -7.93
C ILE A 48 11.06 19.18 -8.44
N LEU A 49 10.83 18.15 -7.62
CA LEU A 49 11.07 16.75 -8.00
C LEU A 49 10.21 16.29 -9.18
N SER A 50 9.00 16.83 -9.34
CA SER A 50 8.12 16.48 -10.47
C SER A 50 8.56 17.07 -11.82
N THR A 51 9.42 18.09 -11.80
CA THR A 51 9.93 18.76 -13.01
C THR A 51 11.41 18.46 -13.26
N THR A 52 12.08 17.78 -12.34
CA THR A 52 13.51 17.45 -12.45
C THR A 52 13.67 16.19 -13.29
N GLU A 53 14.29 16.31 -14.47
CA GLU A 53 14.65 15.15 -15.26
C GLU A 53 15.87 14.45 -14.66
N SER A 54 15.72 13.17 -14.34
CA SER A 54 16.81 12.30 -13.90
C SER A 54 17.15 11.31 -15.02
N SER A 55 18.43 10.98 -15.23
CA SER A 55 18.80 9.95 -16.22
C SER A 55 18.21 8.58 -15.84
N GLU A 56 17.82 7.75 -16.81
CA GLU A 56 17.29 6.38 -16.61
C GLU A 56 18.01 5.58 -15.50
N ARG A 57 19.35 5.51 -15.54
CA ARG A 57 20.14 4.74 -14.56
C ARG A 57 20.01 5.26 -13.12
N ARG A 58 19.86 6.57 -12.99
CA ARG A 58 19.61 7.24 -11.71
C ARG A 58 18.16 7.17 -11.26
N GLN A 59 17.20 6.96 -12.15
CA GLN A 59 15.81 6.71 -11.75
C GLN A 59 15.64 5.32 -11.15
N ILE A 60 16.32 4.28 -11.67
CA ILE A 60 16.13 2.89 -11.21
C ILE A 60 16.51 2.67 -9.74
N SER A 61 17.63 3.24 -9.28
CA SER A 61 18.10 3.07 -7.89
C SER A 61 17.12 3.59 -6.81
N PRO A 62 16.65 4.85 -6.88
CA PRO A 62 15.62 5.38 -6.00
C PRO A 62 14.23 4.88 -6.36
N TRP A 63 14.04 4.15 -7.48
CA TRP A 63 12.78 3.51 -7.84
C TRP A 63 12.69 2.05 -7.41
N ILE A 64 13.77 1.36 -7.03
CA ILE A 64 13.64 0.01 -6.41
C ILE A 64 13.09 0.11 -4.98
N ALA A 65 13.29 1.24 -4.29
CA ALA A 65 12.83 1.45 -2.93
C ALA A 65 11.33 1.84 -2.76
N PRO A 66 10.68 2.62 -3.65
CA PRO A 66 9.26 2.99 -3.61
C PRO A 66 8.24 1.88 -3.94
N PRO A 67 8.38 0.99 -4.93
CA PRO A 67 7.36 0.01 -5.29
C PRO A 67 7.36 -1.20 -4.37
N ALA A 68 8.43 -1.47 -3.62
CA ALA A 68 8.46 -2.54 -2.63
C ALA A 68 7.51 -2.32 -1.43
N PRO A 69 7.37 -1.10 -0.86
CA PRO A 69 6.45 -0.85 0.24
C PRO A 69 4.99 -0.67 -0.16
N PHE A 70 4.71 -0.27 -1.40
CA PHE A 70 3.34 0.06 -1.81
C PHE A 70 2.38 -1.16 -1.89
N PRO A 71 2.80 -2.38 -2.30
CA PRO A 71 1.97 -3.58 -2.21
C PRO A 71 1.51 -3.91 -0.80
N VAL A 72 2.20 -3.40 0.22
CA VAL A 72 1.76 -3.56 1.61
C VAL A 72 0.71 -2.51 1.97
N LYS A 73 0.86 -1.25 1.54
CA LYS A 73 -0.11 -0.17 1.80
C LYS A 73 -1.37 -0.25 0.94
N VAL A 74 -1.21 -0.61 -0.34
CA VAL A 74 -2.29 -1.03 -1.24
C VAL A 74 -2.37 -2.54 -1.10
N PRO A 75 -3.36 -3.12 -0.39
CA PRO A 75 -3.36 -4.53 -0.02
C PRO A 75 -3.43 -5.44 -1.27
N MET A 76 -2.27 -5.77 -1.83
CA MET A 76 -2.10 -6.68 -2.97
C MET A 76 -1.87 -8.10 -2.47
N VAL A 77 -2.21 -9.11 -3.26
CA VAL A 77 -1.80 -10.49 -2.97
C VAL A 77 -0.29 -10.60 -3.16
N PRO A 78 0.49 -11.22 -2.25
CA PRO A 78 0.07 -12.02 -1.09
C PRO A 78 -0.02 -11.25 0.25
N VAL A 79 0.34 -9.97 0.28
CA VAL A 79 0.50 -9.20 1.52
C VAL A 79 -0.79 -8.56 2.06
N HIS A 80 -1.93 -8.72 1.40
CA HIS A 80 -3.22 -8.13 1.80
C HIS A 80 -3.80 -8.62 3.15
N ILE A 81 -3.32 -9.73 3.71
CA ILE A 81 -3.96 -10.44 4.85
C ILE A 81 -4.07 -9.58 6.11
N TRP A 82 -3.11 -8.67 6.33
CA TRP A 82 -3.14 -7.78 7.49
C TRP A 82 -4.37 -6.84 7.49
N SER A 83 -4.86 -6.46 6.30
CA SER A 83 -5.90 -5.44 6.15
C SER A 83 -7.26 -5.92 6.67
N PRO A 84 -7.79 -7.10 6.25
CA PRO A 84 -9.03 -7.62 6.80
C PRO A 84 -8.98 -7.83 8.31
N GLU A 85 -7.88 -8.40 8.82
CA GLU A 85 -7.74 -8.67 10.27
C GLU A 85 -7.67 -7.39 11.10
N ALA A 86 -6.90 -6.39 10.65
CA ALA A 86 -6.79 -5.11 11.34
C ALA A 86 -8.14 -4.38 11.43
N HIS A 87 -8.93 -4.43 10.35
CA HIS A 87 -10.23 -3.76 10.29
C HIS A 87 -11.25 -4.42 11.24
N VAL A 88 -11.29 -5.75 11.27
CA VAL A 88 -12.27 -6.52 12.02
C VAL A 88 -12.07 -6.38 13.53
N GLU A 89 -10.81 -6.36 13.95
CA GLU A 89 -10.43 -6.30 15.36
C GLU A 89 -10.34 -4.87 15.91
N ALA A 90 -10.34 -3.85 15.04
CA ALA A 90 -10.36 -2.45 15.43
C ALA A 90 -11.68 -2.03 16.10
N PRO A 91 -11.64 -1.07 17.05
CA PRO A 91 -12.85 -0.39 17.50
C PRO A 91 -13.52 0.35 16.32
N THR A 92 -14.81 0.67 16.43
CA THR A 92 -15.59 1.26 15.32
C THR A 92 -14.89 2.47 14.68
N ALA A 93 -14.42 3.43 15.47
CA ALA A 93 -13.68 4.59 14.97
C ALA A 93 -12.36 4.18 14.26
N GLY A 94 -11.63 3.22 14.81
CA GLY A 94 -10.41 2.70 14.21
C GLY A 94 -10.65 1.97 12.89
N SER A 95 -11.75 1.24 12.79
CA SER A 95 -12.22 0.56 11.57
C SER A 95 -12.46 1.58 10.45
N VAL A 96 -13.22 2.65 10.75
CA VAL A 96 -13.54 3.72 9.79
C VAL A 96 -12.27 4.39 9.27
N ILE A 97 -11.38 4.80 10.17
CA ILE A 97 -10.10 5.44 9.81
C ILE A 97 -9.24 4.48 8.98
N SER A 98 -9.14 3.21 9.41
CA SER A 98 -8.28 2.22 8.76
C SER A 98 -8.77 1.79 7.37
N ALA A 99 -10.07 1.86 7.07
CA ALA A 99 -10.55 1.67 5.69
C ALA A 99 -10.50 2.97 4.87
N GLY A 100 -10.69 4.12 5.52
CA GLY A 100 -10.76 5.42 4.87
C GLY A 100 -9.42 5.91 4.34
N ILE A 101 -8.35 5.77 5.13
CA ILE A 101 -7.09 6.50 4.92
C ILE A 101 -5.95 5.62 4.40
N PRO A 102 -5.53 4.53 5.08
CA PRO A 102 -4.30 3.79 4.73
C PRO A 102 -4.22 3.33 3.28
N SER A 103 -5.28 2.72 2.75
CA SER A 103 -5.30 2.22 1.37
C SER A 103 -5.26 3.37 0.35
N LYS A 104 -5.87 4.52 0.67
CA LYS A 104 -5.87 5.72 -0.18
C LYS A 104 -4.50 6.41 -0.17
N LEU A 105 -3.82 6.41 0.98
CA LEU A 105 -2.44 6.90 1.07
C LEU A 105 -1.48 6.03 0.24
N GLY A 106 -1.75 4.72 0.12
CA GLY A 106 -0.99 3.83 -0.76
C GLY A 106 -1.11 4.24 -2.23
N THR A 107 -2.35 4.39 -2.73
CA THR A 107 -2.60 4.84 -4.11
C THR A 107 -2.13 6.27 -4.34
N TYR A 108 -2.30 7.17 -3.37
CA TYR A 108 -1.75 8.52 -3.43
C TYR A 108 -0.23 8.52 -3.57
N GLY A 109 0.46 7.62 -2.86
CA GLY A 109 1.92 7.46 -2.99
C GLY A 109 2.36 7.10 -4.41
N PHE A 110 1.64 6.19 -5.08
CA PHE A 110 1.89 5.89 -6.49
C PHE A 110 1.70 7.12 -7.39
N SER A 111 0.59 7.84 -7.22
CA SER A 111 0.25 9.01 -8.03
C SER A 111 1.23 10.16 -7.85
N ARG A 112 1.72 10.39 -6.62
CA ARG A 112 2.53 11.56 -6.29
C ARG A 112 4.03 11.32 -6.38
N PHE A 113 4.50 10.13 -6.02
CA PHE A 113 5.94 9.86 -5.86
C PHE A 113 6.49 8.77 -6.77
N SER A 114 5.65 7.85 -7.27
CA SER A 114 6.14 6.78 -8.16
C SER A 114 6.10 7.20 -9.62
N ILE A 115 4.90 7.46 -10.13
CA ILE A 115 4.66 7.72 -11.56
C ILE A 115 5.33 9.02 -12.03
N PRO A 116 5.10 10.19 -11.39
CA PRO A 116 5.61 11.46 -11.90
C PRO A 116 7.10 11.67 -11.66
N MET A 117 7.68 11.14 -10.58
CA MET A 117 9.10 11.35 -10.25
C MET A 117 10.05 10.42 -11.02
N SER A 118 9.54 9.33 -11.59
CA SER A 118 10.36 8.30 -12.22
C SER A 118 9.55 7.51 -13.25
N PRO A 119 9.15 8.15 -14.35
CA PRO A 119 8.29 7.54 -15.35
C PRO A 119 8.95 6.33 -16.03
N GLU A 120 10.24 6.42 -16.39
CA GLU A 120 10.95 5.36 -17.11
C GLU A 120 11.18 4.14 -16.22
N ALA A 121 11.47 4.36 -14.94
CA ALA A 121 11.60 3.27 -13.97
C ALA A 121 10.25 2.63 -13.61
N THR A 122 9.16 3.41 -13.70
CA THR A 122 7.79 2.92 -13.49
C THR A 122 7.34 1.93 -14.56
N LEU A 123 7.81 2.07 -15.80
CA LEU A 123 7.42 1.19 -16.92
C LEU A 123 7.88 -0.26 -16.76
N ARG A 124 9.10 -0.48 -16.24
CA ARG A 124 9.73 -1.82 -16.26
C ARG A 124 8.97 -2.88 -15.44
N PRO A 125 8.44 -2.57 -14.25
CA PRO A 125 7.67 -3.51 -13.44
C PRO A 125 6.17 -3.20 -13.43
N THR A 126 5.68 -2.34 -14.32
CA THR A 126 4.23 -2.27 -14.62
C THR A 126 3.62 -3.67 -14.80
N PRO A 127 4.23 -4.63 -15.54
CA PRO A 127 3.69 -5.98 -15.64
C PRO A 127 3.60 -6.69 -14.28
N PHE A 128 4.58 -6.50 -13.41
CA PHE A 128 4.57 -7.07 -12.07
C PHE A 128 3.40 -6.51 -11.22
N ILE A 129 3.22 -5.19 -11.22
CA ILE A 129 2.13 -4.52 -10.51
C ILE A 129 0.77 -4.98 -11.05
N TYR A 130 0.63 -5.09 -12.38
CA TYR A 130 -0.56 -5.65 -13.02
C TYR A 130 -0.85 -7.08 -12.59
N THR A 131 0.16 -7.95 -12.57
CA THR A 131 -0.05 -9.34 -12.13
C THR A 131 -0.53 -9.40 -10.68
N LEU A 132 0.09 -8.66 -9.76
CA LEU A 132 -0.33 -8.64 -8.35
C LEU A 132 -1.75 -8.08 -8.17
N SER A 133 -2.08 -6.99 -8.88
CA SER A 133 -3.42 -6.40 -8.81
C SER A 133 -4.49 -7.28 -9.44
N ALA A 134 -4.20 -7.90 -10.60
CA ALA A 134 -5.12 -8.84 -11.25
C ALA A 134 -5.40 -10.06 -10.37
N ILE A 135 -4.35 -10.65 -9.77
CA ILE A 135 -4.51 -11.75 -8.81
C ILE A 135 -5.35 -11.30 -7.62
N ALA A 136 -5.12 -10.11 -7.06
CA ALA A 136 -5.92 -9.60 -5.94
C ALA A 136 -7.40 -9.40 -6.30
N ILE A 137 -7.70 -8.90 -7.50
CA ILE A 137 -9.07 -8.73 -8.01
C ILE A 137 -9.77 -10.09 -8.14
N LEU A 138 -9.08 -11.11 -8.66
CA LEU A 138 -9.64 -12.45 -8.83
C LEU A 138 -9.75 -13.23 -7.50
N TYR A 139 -8.83 -12.99 -6.56
CA TYR A 139 -8.74 -13.72 -5.29
C TYR A 139 -9.72 -13.22 -4.22
N THR A 140 -10.01 -11.92 -4.21
CA THR A 140 -10.82 -11.30 -3.13
C THR A 140 -12.30 -11.74 -3.13
N PRO A 141 -13.00 -11.86 -4.28
CA PRO A 141 -14.40 -12.31 -4.31
C PRO A 141 -14.63 -13.72 -3.72
N PRO A 142 -13.92 -14.79 -4.14
CA PRO A 142 -14.14 -16.12 -3.59
C PRO A 142 -13.76 -16.22 -2.11
N THR A 143 -12.76 -15.46 -1.65
CA THR A 143 -12.41 -15.43 -0.21
C THR A 143 -13.45 -14.70 0.64
N THR A 144 -14.13 -13.71 0.06
CA THR A 144 -15.24 -13.00 0.70
C THR A 144 -16.48 -13.89 0.85
N LEU A 145 -16.81 -14.70 -0.17
CA LEU A 145 -17.92 -15.66 -0.12
C LEU A 145 -17.80 -16.70 1.00
N ARG A 146 -16.57 -17.00 1.44
CA ARG A 146 -16.30 -17.93 2.55
C ARG A 146 -16.42 -17.29 3.93
N GLN A 147 -16.58 -15.96 4.02
CA GLN A 147 -16.65 -15.28 5.30
C GLN A 147 -18.07 -15.32 5.87
N ILE A 148 -18.17 -15.67 7.15
CA ILE A 148 -19.45 -15.70 7.90
C ILE A 148 -19.65 -14.39 8.68
N ASP A 149 -18.56 -13.69 9.00
CA ASP A 149 -18.59 -12.48 9.81
C ASP A 149 -18.81 -11.23 8.93
N PRO A 150 -19.88 -10.44 9.16
CA PRO A 150 -20.18 -9.26 8.35
C PRO A 150 -19.05 -8.22 8.39
N LYS A 151 -18.33 -8.08 9.51
CA LYS A 151 -17.18 -7.16 9.56
C LYS A 151 -16.05 -7.62 8.63
N LYS A 152 -15.83 -8.93 8.49
CA LYS A 152 -14.80 -9.47 7.60
C LYS A 152 -15.17 -9.27 6.13
N ILE A 153 -16.45 -9.46 5.80
CA ILE A 153 -16.97 -9.23 4.45
C ILE A 153 -16.67 -7.78 4.02
N ILE A 154 -17.04 -6.81 4.86
CA ILE A 154 -16.76 -5.38 4.60
C ILE A 154 -15.25 -5.12 4.54
N ALA A 155 -14.46 -5.77 5.39
CA ALA A 155 -13.01 -5.58 5.45
C ALA A 155 -12.24 -6.11 4.21
N HIS A 156 -12.85 -6.97 3.40
CA HIS A 156 -12.29 -7.37 2.10
C HIS A 156 -12.54 -6.32 1.00
N SER A 157 -13.50 -5.41 1.16
CA SER A 157 -13.83 -4.40 0.15
C SER A 157 -12.65 -3.49 -0.25
N PRO A 158 -11.76 -3.00 0.65
CA PRO A 158 -10.62 -2.19 0.24
C PRO A 158 -9.67 -2.97 -0.67
N VAL A 159 -9.49 -4.26 -0.40
CA VAL A 159 -8.68 -5.17 -1.24
C VAL A 159 -9.29 -5.29 -2.64
N ALA A 160 -10.62 -5.43 -2.74
CA ALA A 160 -11.28 -5.51 -4.04
C ALA A 160 -11.24 -4.18 -4.82
N HIS A 161 -11.38 -3.03 -4.15
CA HIS A 161 -11.54 -1.73 -4.80
C HIS A 161 -10.24 -0.97 -5.09
N THR A 162 -9.17 -1.16 -4.31
CA THR A 162 -7.92 -0.40 -4.53
C THR A 162 -7.04 -1.00 -5.64
N ASN A 163 -7.16 -2.31 -5.88
CA ASN A 163 -6.41 -2.99 -6.93
C ASN A 163 -6.81 -2.59 -8.37
N PRO A 164 -8.11 -2.44 -8.74
CA PRO A 164 -8.46 -1.91 -10.06
C PRO A 164 -8.06 -0.45 -10.23
N VAL A 165 -8.09 0.37 -9.16
CA VAL A 165 -7.53 1.73 -9.18
C VAL A 165 -6.04 1.70 -9.50
N THR A 166 -5.30 0.76 -8.92
CA THR A 166 -3.86 0.61 -9.22
C THR A 166 -3.64 0.24 -10.68
N ILE A 167 -4.43 -0.68 -11.25
CA ILE A 167 -4.33 -1.01 -12.69
C ILE A 167 -4.56 0.24 -13.54
N GLY A 168 -5.64 0.99 -13.27
CA GLY A 168 -5.96 2.20 -14.03
C GLY A 168 -4.96 3.36 -13.85
N MET A 169 -4.12 3.34 -12.82
CA MET A 169 -3.07 4.34 -12.63
C MET A 169 -1.80 4.05 -13.43
N PHE A 170 -1.56 2.77 -13.76
CA PHE A 170 -0.36 2.34 -14.48
C PHE A 170 -0.60 2.08 -15.98
N SER A 171 -1.85 2.27 -16.43
CA SER A 171 -2.30 2.14 -17.83
C SER A 171 -2.18 3.44 -18.60
#